data_AF-A0A2T4GU16-F1
#
_entry.id   AF-A0A2T4GU16-F1
#
_cell.length_a   1.000
_cell.length_b   1.000
_cell.length_c   1.000
_cell.angle_alpha   90.00
_cell.angle_beta   90.00
_cell.angle_gamma   90.00
#
_symmetry.space_group_name_H-M   'P 1'
#
loop_
_entity.id
_entity.type
_entity.pdbx_description
1 polymer ?
#
loop_
_entity_poly.entity_id
_entity_poly.type
_entity_poly.pdbx_seq_one_letter_code
_entity_poly.pdbx_strand_id
1 'polypeptide(L)'
;MARHGRRIKRCGTCVERKVKCDEQQPHCQRCINAGLACLGYHSQLKFVDEGTRFVSDVIPSRPKPKQCNRIVVSAGCTKDLTPQLRKPQIYTLLPPKETLFLPYTLSKLSPSSFRYDPALVTGVLPALLTEHKSPLHQSCIHALSAMYFGRIHQDKQACNQGLRLYSYALTQLRSEINSSSTDIGTIMGVMCLCVYENVVFSQPTAWLLHYDGLGRLLQSRGPRPLETDAERHIWRVARYFIILSAGHQRRRVFLEQPQWASTRLMPQGETPEKFDLLLDLFAQFPGIVDDYDRLRKSTFIDPGTKEAFKQRVTSLIDRIHAWLRDIPWICTLDPVIRENSQGQLPDDPMDCASLAVCYAVLLCLIQPCTCLQINIIPEHDHYNVDPAKIEFLTFEICRFSKKALQGGDSAGLALLLIYPLQISWYFLQATPEKLDQVRENLDSSIADSHGFELGRVREWSELNLEQGRYGFMYK
;
A
#
# COMPACT_ATOMS: atom_id res chain seq x y z
N MET A 1 2.14 29.05 -20.02
CA MET A 1 3.36 28.26 -19.73
C MET A 1 3.68 27.40 -20.96
N ALA A 2 4.85 27.61 -21.56
CA ALA A 2 5.27 26.94 -22.79
C ALA A 2 5.56 25.44 -22.56
N ARG A 3 4.90 24.57 -23.33
CA ARG A 3 5.15 23.11 -23.34
C ARG A 3 6.51 22.82 -23.97
N HIS A 4 7.54 22.58 -23.17
CA HIS A 4 8.76 21.92 -23.63
C HIS A 4 8.74 20.45 -23.22
N GLY A 5 7.98 19.64 -23.97
CA GLY A 5 8.13 18.19 -23.90
C GLY A 5 9.47 17.81 -24.53
N ARG A 6 10.53 17.69 -23.73
CA ARG A 6 11.82 17.15 -24.21
C ARG A 6 11.62 15.67 -24.53
N ARG A 7 11.54 15.33 -25.83
CA ARG A 7 11.74 13.97 -26.34
C ARG A 7 13.06 13.45 -25.79
N ILE A 8 13.04 12.29 -25.13
CA ILE A 8 14.25 11.68 -24.56
C ILE A 8 15.05 11.09 -25.71
N LYS A 9 16.14 11.77 -26.03
CA LYS A 9 17.07 11.43 -27.11
C LYS A 9 18.17 10.45 -26.67
N ARG A 10 18.22 10.02 -25.40
CA ARG A 10 19.31 9.20 -24.86
C ARG A 10 18.78 8.04 -24.02
N CYS A 11 19.36 6.85 -24.16
CA CYS A 11 18.98 5.70 -23.35
C CYS A 11 19.40 5.89 -21.87
N GLY A 12 18.74 5.19 -20.95
CA GLY A 12 18.99 5.29 -19.50
C GLY A 12 20.46 5.04 -19.13
N THR A 13 21.06 4.00 -19.71
CA THR A 13 22.48 3.65 -19.47
C THR A 13 23.44 4.76 -19.91
N CYS A 14 23.20 5.42 -21.06
CA CYS A 14 24.04 6.54 -21.50
C CYS A 14 23.83 7.81 -20.66
N VAL A 15 22.62 8.02 -20.13
CA VAL A 15 22.31 9.13 -19.23
C VAL A 15 23.05 8.97 -17.90
N GLU A 16 23.00 7.77 -17.29
CA GLU A 16 23.71 7.47 -16.04
C GLU A 16 25.23 7.61 -16.20
N ARG A 17 25.76 7.10 -17.32
CA ARG A 17 27.19 7.21 -17.66
C ARG A 17 27.61 8.62 -18.10
N LYS A 18 26.67 9.57 -18.23
CA LYS A 18 26.89 10.94 -18.73
C LYS A 18 27.59 10.99 -20.11
N VAL A 19 27.34 10.00 -20.97
CA VAL A 19 27.89 9.94 -22.35
C VAL A 19 26.82 10.26 -23.39
N LYS A 20 27.22 10.64 -24.61
CA LYS A 20 26.30 10.93 -25.71
C LYS A 20 25.73 9.61 -26.26
N CYS A 21 24.40 9.50 -26.40
CA CYS A 21 23.75 8.34 -27.00
C CYS A 21 23.73 8.50 -28.53
N ASP A 22 23.82 7.40 -29.25
CA ASP A 22 23.68 7.29 -30.71
C ASP A 22 22.21 7.12 -31.16
N GLU A 23 21.28 7.08 -30.21
CA GLU A 23 19.82 7.11 -30.40
C GLU A 23 19.20 5.93 -31.19
N GLN A 24 19.98 4.88 -31.50
CA GLN A 24 19.47 3.66 -32.14
C GLN A 24 18.53 2.87 -31.22
N GLN A 25 17.46 2.31 -31.80
CA GLN A 25 16.44 1.50 -31.12
C GLN A 25 16.46 0.06 -31.66
N PRO A 26 16.22 -0.97 -30.82
CA PRO A 26 15.80 -0.93 -29.41
C PRO A 26 16.93 -0.68 -28.39
N HIS A 27 18.18 -0.93 -28.77
CA HIS A 27 19.38 -0.68 -27.94
C HIS A 27 20.38 0.18 -28.70
N CYS A 28 21.13 1.01 -27.98
CA CYS A 28 22.13 1.88 -28.59
C CYS A 28 23.47 1.14 -28.77
N GLN A 29 24.17 1.41 -29.87
CA GLN A 29 25.41 0.70 -30.21
C GLN A 29 26.53 1.00 -29.20
N ARG A 30 26.45 2.17 -28.55
CA ARG A 30 27.43 2.57 -27.53
C ARG A 30 27.35 1.76 -26.23
N CYS A 31 26.17 1.19 -25.92
CA CYS A 31 26.03 0.25 -24.80
C CYS A 31 26.46 -1.15 -25.21
N ILE A 32 26.09 -1.59 -26.43
CA ILE A 32 26.48 -2.88 -26.99
C ILE A 32 28.01 -3.02 -27.06
N ASN A 33 28.68 -2.03 -27.65
CA ASN A 33 30.15 -2.04 -27.79
C ASN A 33 30.88 -1.94 -26.44
N ALA A 34 30.21 -1.45 -25.40
CA ALA A 34 30.76 -1.38 -24.05
C ALA A 34 30.49 -2.65 -23.22
N GLY A 35 29.80 -3.65 -23.78
CA GLY A 35 29.40 -4.86 -23.08
C GLY A 35 28.37 -4.62 -21.97
N LEU A 36 27.58 -3.55 -22.04
CA LEU A 36 26.64 -3.14 -21.00
C LEU A 36 25.19 -3.29 -21.48
N ALA A 37 24.32 -3.75 -20.57
CA ALA A 37 22.87 -3.81 -20.82
C ALA A 37 22.30 -2.40 -21.03
N CYS A 38 21.65 -2.18 -22.17
CA CYS A 38 21.04 -0.89 -22.53
C CYS A 38 19.63 -0.81 -21.94
N LEU A 39 19.44 0.03 -20.93
CA LEU A 39 18.19 0.27 -20.18
C LEU A 39 17.08 0.95 -21.03
N GLY A 40 17.23 1.02 -22.35
CA GLY A 40 16.24 1.58 -23.26
C GLY A 40 15.98 3.08 -23.07
N TYR A 41 14.97 3.60 -23.77
CA TYR A 41 14.60 5.01 -23.80
C TYR A 41 13.33 5.25 -22.97
N HIS A 42 13.38 4.96 -21.67
CA HIS A 42 12.25 5.18 -20.76
C HIS A 42 12.32 6.56 -20.09
N SER A 43 11.17 7.20 -19.89
CA SER A 43 11.08 8.48 -19.20
C SER A 43 11.22 8.34 -17.70
N GLN A 44 12.44 8.42 -17.21
CA GLN A 44 12.69 8.68 -15.80
C GLN A 44 12.37 10.16 -15.52
N LEU A 45 11.20 10.42 -14.95
CA LEU A 45 10.86 11.74 -14.42
C LEU A 45 11.68 11.97 -13.15
N LYS A 46 12.69 12.83 -13.23
CA LYS A 46 13.48 13.26 -12.09
C LYS A 46 12.88 14.55 -11.53
N PHE A 47 12.46 14.54 -10.27
CA PHE A 47 12.10 15.77 -9.57
C PHE A 47 13.35 16.62 -9.39
N VAL A 48 13.26 17.88 -9.83
CA VAL A 48 14.30 18.91 -9.63
C VAL A 48 13.67 19.98 -8.75
N ASP A 49 14.28 20.23 -7.60
CA ASP A 49 13.89 21.32 -6.71
C ASP A 49 14.27 22.66 -7.37
N GLU A 50 13.26 23.44 -7.79
CA GLU A 50 13.44 24.79 -8.33
C GLU A 50 13.30 25.90 -7.27
N GLY A 51 13.21 25.55 -5.98
CA GLY A 51 13.00 26.51 -4.88
C GLY A 51 14.09 27.58 -4.77
N THR A 52 15.30 27.31 -5.26
CA THR A 52 16.42 28.27 -5.24
C THR A 52 16.37 29.33 -6.34
N ARG A 53 15.51 29.18 -7.37
CA ARG A 53 15.36 30.18 -8.44
C ARG A 53 14.46 31.36 -8.10
N PHE A 54 13.72 31.29 -6.99
CA PHE A 54 12.72 32.31 -6.62
C PHE A 54 13.11 33.13 -5.38
N VAL A 55 14.35 33.02 -4.88
CA VAL A 55 14.80 33.72 -3.65
C VAL A 55 15.36 35.13 -3.95
N SER A 56 15.61 35.49 -5.19
CA SER A 56 16.09 36.83 -5.57
C SER A 56 15.09 37.50 -6.51
N ASP A 57 14.07 38.13 -5.93
CA ASP A 57 13.48 39.40 -6.38
C ASP A 57 12.18 39.68 -5.61
N VAL A 58 12.31 40.06 -4.34
CA VAL A 58 11.25 40.76 -3.60
C VAL A 58 11.78 42.14 -3.23
N ILE A 59 11.56 43.11 -4.11
CA ILE A 59 11.54 44.54 -3.75
C ILE A 59 10.24 45.13 -4.32
N PRO A 60 9.33 45.66 -3.48
CA PRO A 60 8.08 46.24 -3.97
C PRO A 60 8.29 47.70 -4.40
N SER A 61 7.89 48.06 -5.62
CA SER A 61 7.82 49.46 -6.07
C SER A 61 6.44 49.84 -6.63
N ARG A 62 6.01 51.05 -6.24
CA ARG A 62 4.68 51.68 -6.37
C ARG A 62 4.11 51.78 -7.80
N PRO A 63 2.77 51.90 -7.97
CA PRO A 63 2.12 52.12 -9.27
C PRO A 63 2.15 53.60 -9.70
N LYS A 64 2.33 53.85 -11.00
CA LYS A 64 2.18 55.18 -11.64
C LYS A 64 1.04 55.18 -12.69
N PRO A 65 0.40 56.33 -12.97
CA PRO A 65 -0.96 56.42 -13.50
C PRO A 65 -1.07 56.48 -15.04
N LYS A 66 -2.30 56.22 -15.49
CA LYS A 66 -2.81 56.13 -16.88
C LYS A 66 -2.59 57.39 -17.71
N GLN A 67 -2.41 57.21 -19.02
CA GLN A 67 -2.78 58.21 -20.02
C GLN A 67 -3.58 57.60 -21.18
N CYS A 68 -4.61 58.33 -21.56
CA CYS A 68 -5.69 57.99 -22.47
C CYS A 68 -5.37 58.52 -23.87
N ASN A 69 -5.56 57.72 -24.92
CA ASN A 69 -5.56 58.23 -26.29
C ASN A 69 -6.93 58.02 -26.95
N ARG A 70 -7.39 59.13 -27.54
CA ARG A 70 -8.66 59.39 -28.22
C ARG A 70 -8.96 58.39 -29.33
N ILE A 71 -10.20 57.91 -29.38
CA ILE A 71 -10.80 57.26 -30.54
C ILE A 71 -11.47 58.35 -31.39
N VAL A 72 -11.01 58.50 -32.62
CA VAL A 72 -11.66 59.29 -33.66
C VAL A 72 -12.77 58.45 -34.29
N VAL A 73 -13.98 59.01 -34.34
CA VAL A 73 -15.14 58.44 -35.01
C VAL A 73 -15.00 58.63 -36.53
N SER A 74 -15.15 57.56 -37.31
CA SER A 74 -15.51 57.65 -38.72
C SER A 74 -16.53 56.57 -39.08
N ALA A 75 -17.37 56.94 -40.04
CA ALA A 75 -18.72 56.47 -40.26
C ALA A 75 -18.84 55.16 -41.07
N GLY A 76 -19.93 54.43 -40.76
CA GLY A 76 -20.81 53.71 -41.68
C GLY A 76 -20.20 52.79 -42.75
N CYS A 77 -20.35 51.48 -42.55
CA CYS A 77 -20.57 50.55 -43.66
C CYS A 77 -21.58 49.47 -43.25
N THR A 78 -22.54 49.25 -44.12
CA THR A 78 -23.72 48.38 -44.01
C THR A 78 -23.33 46.93 -43.74
N LYS A 79 -23.96 46.30 -42.73
CA LYS A 79 -23.77 44.87 -42.43
C LYS A 79 -24.57 44.02 -43.41
N ASP A 80 -23.88 43.30 -44.28
CA ASP A 80 -24.43 42.15 -44.99
C ASP A 80 -24.83 41.05 -43.99
N LEU A 81 -26.13 40.73 -43.96
CA LEU A 81 -26.69 39.57 -43.26
C LEU A 81 -26.39 38.31 -44.07
N THR A 82 -25.25 37.69 -43.84
CA THR A 82 -25.03 36.29 -44.22
C THR A 82 -25.52 35.39 -43.07
N PRO A 83 -26.47 34.46 -43.31
CA PRO A 83 -26.90 33.52 -42.28
C PRO A 83 -25.76 32.53 -42.03
N GLN A 84 -25.10 32.66 -40.87
CA GLN A 84 -24.17 31.62 -40.42
C GLN A 84 -24.96 30.33 -40.16
N LEU A 85 -24.72 29.31 -40.97
CA LEU A 85 -25.12 27.94 -40.65
C LEU A 85 -24.49 27.59 -39.29
N ARG A 86 -25.32 27.52 -38.24
CA ARG A 86 -24.93 26.88 -36.98
C ARG A 86 -24.52 25.45 -37.32
N LYS A 87 -23.24 25.12 -37.11
CA LYS A 87 -22.78 23.73 -37.17
C LYS A 87 -23.70 22.91 -36.24
N PRO A 88 -24.26 21.79 -36.71
CA PRO A 88 -25.11 20.96 -35.86
C PRO A 88 -24.32 20.58 -34.61
N GLN A 89 -24.87 20.84 -33.43
CA GLN A 89 -24.34 20.29 -32.19
C GLN A 89 -24.56 18.78 -32.24
N ILE A 90 -23.51 18.06 -32.61
CA ILE A 90 -23.48 16.60 -32.48
C ILE A 90 -23.42 16.32 -30.98
N TYR A 91 -24.57 16.01 -30.38
CA TYR A 91 -24.61 15.46 -29.04
C TYR A 91 -24.15 14.01 -29.13
N THR A 92 -22.91 13.75 -28.73
CA THR A 92 -22.45 12.38 -28.55
C THR A 92 -23.23 11.77 -27.38
N LEU A 93 -24.05 10.75 -27.67
CA LEU A 93 -24.80 10.01 -26.64
C LEU A 93 -23.90 9.10 -25.79
N LEU A 94 -22.63 8.92 -26.19
CA LEU A 94 -21.64 8.27 -25.34
C LEU A 94 -21.22 9.23 -24.23
N PRO A 95 -21.29 8.81 -22.96
CA PRO A 95 -20.76 9.63 -21.87
C PRO A 95 -19.24 9.83 -22.05
N PRO A 96 -18.69 10.96 -21.60
CA PRO A 96 -17.25 11.18 -21.58
C PRO A 96 -16.55 10.03 -20.87
N LYS A 97 -15.42 9.57 -21.41
CA LYS A 97 -14.71 8.40 -20.87
C LYS A 97 -14.38 8.53 -19.38
N GLU A 98 -14.14 9.75 -18.92
CA GLU A 98 -13.81 10.09 -17.55
C GLU A 98 -14.92 9.72 -16.56
N THR A 99 -16.18 9.68 -17.01
CA THR A 99 -17.31 9.28 -16.16
C THR A 99 -17.36 7.76 -15.93
N LEU A 100 -16.58 6.97 -16.68
CA LEU A 100 -16.53 5.51 -16.54
C LEU A 100 -15.50 5.05 -15.49
N PHE A 101 -14.55 5.91 -15.11
CA PHE A 101 -13.43 5.51 -14.25
C PHE A 101 -13.88 5.03 -12.87
N LEU A 102 -14.70 5.81 -12.18
CA LEU A 102 -15.18 5.46 -10.84
C LEU A 102 -16.15 4.26 -10.86
N PRO A 103 -17.19 4.21 -11.72
CA PRO A 103 -18.07 3.03 -11.80
C PRO A 103 -17.33 1.73 -12.11
N TYR A 104 -16.32 1.77 -12.99
CA TYR A 104 -15.49 0.61 -13.28
C TYR A 104 -14.62 0.21 -12.09
N THR A 105 -13.99 1.17 -11.43
CA THR A 105 -13.15 0.91 -10.25
C THR A 105 -13.99 0.31 -9.12
N LEU A 106 -15.19 0.83 -8.89
CA LEU A 106 -16.16 0.26 -7.94
C LEU A 106 -16.56 -1.17 -8.29
N SER A 107 -16.80 -1.48 -9.57
CA SER A 107 -17.20 -2.84 -9.95
C SER A 107 -16.09 -3.88 -9.77
N LYS A 108 -14.81 -3.45 -9.79
CA LYS A 108 -13.65 -4.32 -9.62
C LYS A 108 -13.11 -4.39 -8.20
N LEU A 109 -13.07 -3.27 -7.49
CA LEU A 109 -12.52 -3.20 -6.13
C LEU A 109 -13.59 -3.35 -5.04
N SER A 110 -14.88 -3.29 -5.41
CA SER A 110 -16.02 -3.35 -4.49
C SER A 110 -17.26 -3.98 -5.16
N PRO A 111 -17.19 -5.26 -5.61
CA PRO A 111 -18.33 -5.91 -6.24
C PRO A 111 -19.53 -6.05 -5.30
N SER A 112 -20.73 -6.17 -5.87
CA SER A 112 -22.02 -6.10 -5.18
C SER A 112 -22.18 -7.06 -4.00
N SER A 113 -21.53 -8.22 -4.06
CA SER A 113 -21.54 -9.25 -3.03
C SER A 113 -20.99 -8.76 -1.68
N PHE A 114 -20.08 -7.78 -1.70
CA PHE A 114 -19.41 -7.28 -0.50
C PHE A 114 -19.83 -5.85 -0.11
N ARG A 115 -20.75 -5.21 -0.86
CA ARG A 115 -21.21 -3.84 -0.57
C ARG A 115 -22.01 -3.71 0.74
N TYR A 116 -22.48 -4.81 1.29
CA TYR A 116 -23.26 -4.87 2.53
C TYR A 116 -22.59 -5.73 3.60
N ASP A 117 -21.36 -6.19 3.36
CA ASP A 117 -20.59 -6.98 4.32
C ASP A 117 -19.98 -6.04 5.37
N PRO A 118 -20.38 -6.13 6.65
CA PRO A 118 -19.80 -5.32 7.72
C PRO A 118 -18.37 -5.73 8.07
N ALA A 119 -17.90 -6.88 7.56
CA ALA A 119 -16.56 -7.40 7.85
C ALA A 119 -15.49 -6.40 7.41
N LEU A 120 -14.52 -6.22 8.30
CA LEU A 120 -13.68 -5.04 8.36
C LEU A 120 -13.01 -4.65 7.03
N VAL A 121 -12.47 -5.63 6.31
CA VAL A 121 -11.55 -5.35 5.19
C VAL A 121 -12.20 -5.54 3.82
N THR A 122 -13.25 -6.36 3.73
CA THR A 122 -14.09 -6.44 2.52
C THR A 122 -14.93 -5.17 2.36
N GLY A 123 -15.38 -4.56 3.46
CA GLY A 123 -16.16 -3.31 3.49
C GLY A 123 -15.37 -2.02 3.23
N VAL A 124 -14.04 -2.01 3.42
CA VAL A 124 -13.26 -0.75 3.38
C VAL A 124 -13.19 -0.11 2.00
N LEU A 125 -12.93 -0.89 0.95
CA LEU A 125 -12.84 -0.38 -0.42
C LEU A 125 -14.18 0.20 -0.87
N PRO A 126 -15.34 -0.45 -0.61
CA PRO A 126 -16.64 0.17 -0.77
C PRO A 126 -16.77 1.51 -0.04
N ALA A 127 -16.46 1.57 1.27
CA ALA A 127 -16.60 2.79 2.07
C ALA A 127 -15.72 3.94 1.55
N LEU A 128 -14.46 3.65 1.20
CA LEU A 128 -13.52 4.61 0.62
C LEU A 128 -13.99 5.15 -0.74
N LEU A 129 -14.59 4.31 -1.58
CA LEU A 129 -14.91 4.69 -2.96
C LEU A 129 -16.31 5.27 -3.12
N THR A 130 -17.23 5.01 -2.19
CA THR A 130 -18.64 5.45 -2.28
C THR A 130 -18.98 6.65 -1.41
N GLU A 131 -18.24 6.87 -0.31
CA GLU A 131 -18.51 7.99 0.58
C GLU A 131 -17.87 9.30 0.11
N HIS A 132 -18.57 10.41 0.29
CA HIS A 132 -18.08 11.75 -0.04
C HIS A 132 -17.98 12.61 1.23
N LYS A 133 -16.80 12.60 1.88
CA LYS A 133 -16.55 13.32 3.13
C LYS A 133 -15.91 14.70 2.97
N SER A 134 -15.03 14.88 1.99
CA SER A 134 -14.33 16.15 1.76
C SER A 134 -13.88 16.31 0.29
N PRO A 135 -13.55 17.55 -0.16
CA PRO A 135 -12.99 17.80 -1.49
C PRO A 135 -11.67 17.06 -1.74
N LEU A 136 -10.82 16.95 -0.71
CA LEU A 136 -9.60 16.14 -0.77
C LEU A 136 -9.94 14.67 -1.00
N HIS A 137 -10.86 14.10 -0.20
CA HIS A 137 -11.26 12.69 -0.34
C HIS A 137 -11.74 12.40 -1.76
N GLN A 138 -12.60 13.26 -2.30
CA GLN A 138 -13.11 13.12 -3.66
C GLN A 138 -11.99 13.19 -4.73
N SER A 139 -11.01 14.08 -4.53
CA SER A 139 -9.86 14.19 -5.43
C SER A 139 -9.01 12.90 -5.40
N CYS A 140 -8.83 12.29 -4.23
CA CYS A 140 -8.13 11.01 -4.09
C CYS A 140 -8.91 9.86 -4.76
N ILE A 141 -10.24 9.79 -4.59
CA ILE A 141 -11.09 8.79 -5.28
C ILE A 141 -10.94 8.91 -6.79
N HIS A 142 -10.99 10.14 -7.34
CA HIS A 142 -10.83 10.35 -8.78
C HIS A 142 -9.42 10.00 -9.28
N ALA A 143 -8.38 10.31 -8.51
CA ALA A 143 -7.01 9.96 -8.83
C ALA A 143 -6.83 8.44 -8.91
N LEU A 144 -7.28 7.72 -7.87
CA LEU A 144 -7.29 6.26 -7.80
C LEU A 144 -8.09 5.66 -8.96
N SER A 145 -9.31 6.14 -9.18
CA SER A 145 -10.20 5.58 -10.21
C SER A 145 -9.64 5.75 -11.63
N ALA A 146 -9.15 6.95 -11.96
CA ALA A 146 -8.57 7.22 -13.27
C ALA A 146 -7.29 6.41 -13.51
N MET A 147 -6.44 6.29 -12.50
CA MET A 147 -5.21 5.53 -12.59
C MET A 147 -5.48 4.02 -12.69
N TYR A 148 -6.36 3.49 -11.85
CA TYR A 148 -6.77 2.09 -11.87
C TYR A 148 -7.33 1.70 -13.24
N PHE A 149 -8.31 2.46 -13.74
CA PHE A 149 -8.86 2.26 -15.08
C PHE A 149 -7.77 2.31 -16.15
N GLY A 150 -6.90 3.32 -16.10
CA GLY A 150 -5.80 3.48 -17.05
C GLY A 150 -4.84 2.29 -17.06
N ARG A 151 -4.52 1.73 -15.90
CA ARG A 151 -3.64 0.55 -15.78
C ARG A 151 -4.29 -0.69 -16.38
N ILE A 152 -5.51 -1.03 -15.94
CA ILE A 152 -6.19 -2.25 -16.37
C ILE A 152 -6.45 -2.24 -17.89
N HIS A 153 -6.78 -1.08 -18.45
CA HIS A 153 -7.04 -0.94 -19.89
C HIS A 153 -5.84 -0.48 -20.72
N GLN A 154 -4.65 -0.37 -20.12
CA GLN A 154 -3.43 0.17 -20.76
C GLN A 154 -3.65 1.55 -21.42
N ASP A 155 -4.55 2.35 -20.87
CA ASP A 155 -4.87 3.68 -21.36
C ASP A 155 -3.94 4.76 -20.78
N LYS A 156 -3.05 5.26 -21.63
CA LYS A 156 -2.07 6.28 -21.27
C LYS A 156 -2.70 7.62 -20.89
N GLN A 157 -3.83 8.01 -21.47
CA GLN A 157 -4.49 9.27 -21.15
C GLN A 157 -5.13 9.22 -19.77
N ALA A 158 -5.82 8.13 -19.44
CA ALA A 158 -6.39 7.88 -18.12
C ALA A 158 -5.29 7.80 -17.04
N CYS A 159 -4.18 7.11 -17.31
CA CYS A 159 -3.01 7.12 -16.42
C CYS A 159 -2.45 8.53 -16.19
N ASN A 160 -2.29 9.32 -17.25
CA ASN A 160 -1.82 10.71 -17.14
C ASN A 160 -2.79 11.60 -16.34
N GLN A 161 -4.10 11.38 -16.50
CA GLN A 161 -5.12 12.08 -15.72
C GLN A 161 -5.08 11.67 -14.24
N GLY A 162 -4.98 10.36 -13.96
CA GLY A 162 -4.80 9.83 -12.60
C GLY A 162 -3.59 10.43 -11.91
N LEU A 163 -2.45 10.51 -12.61
CA LEU A 163 -1.22 11.11 -12.07
C LEU A 163 -1.36 12.62 -11.78
N ARG A 164 -2.06 13.37 -12.64
CA ARG A 164 -2.34 14.80 -12.40
C ARG A 164 -3.24 15.00 -11.18
N LEU A 165 -4.30 14.20 -11.09
CA LEU A 165 -5.23 14.23 -9.96
C LEU A 165 -4.54 13.83 -8.65
N TYR A 166 -3.67 12.82 -8.69
CA TYR A 166 -2.82 12.43 -7.56
C TYR A 166 -1.94 13.60 -7.08
N SER A 167 -1.25 14.26 -8.01
CA SER A 167 -0.40 15.43 -7.69
C SER A 167 -1.22 16.59 -7.10
N TYR A 168 -2.43 16.79 -7.61
CA TYR A 168 -3.37 17.79 -7.09
C TYR A 168 -3.87 17.42 -5.68
N ALA A 169 -4.22 16.15 -5.45
CA ALA A 169 -4.62 15.65 -4.14
C ALA A 169 -3.50 15.81 -3.10
N LEU A 170 -2.23 15.54 -3.45
CA LEU A 170 -1.09 15.79 -2.57
C LEU A 170 -0.95 17.28 -2.20
N THR A 171 -1.25 18.19 -3.12
CA THR A 171 -1.21 19.63 -2.85
C THR A 171 -2.31 20.05 -1.86
N GLN A 172 -3.52 19.50 -2.01
CA GLN A 172 -4.61 19.69 -1.05
C GLN A 172 -4.29 19.09 0.32
N LEU A 173 -3.82 17.84 0.35
CA LEU A 173 -3.43 17.15 1.58
C LEU A 173 -2.36 17.94 2.36
N ARG A 174 -1.36 18.48 1.67
CA ARG A 174 -0.35 19.35 2.29
C ARG A 174 -0.98 20.58 2.94
N SER A 175 -1.95 21.21 2.29
CA SER A 175 -2.66 22.36 2.84
C SER A 175 -3.46 21.97 4.09
N GLU A 176 -4.21 20.87 4.05
CA GLU A 176 -5.03 20.39 5.18
C GLU A 176 -4.17 20.00 6.38
N ILE A 177 -3.07 19.26 6.17
CA ILE A 177 -2.14 18.89 7.24
C ILE A 177 -1.49 20.13 7.86
N ASN A 178 -1.12 21.14 7.06
CA ASN A 178 -0.55 22.39 7.59
C ASN A 178 -1.55 23.18 8.43
N SER A 179 -2.85 23.04 8.16
CA SER A 179 -3.92 23.59 9.02
C SER A 179 -4.23 22.71 10.24
N SER A 180 -3.46 21.64 10.46
CA SER A 180 -3.70 20.63 11.50
C SER A 180 -5.07 19.95 11.39
N SER A 181 -5.64 19.84 10.18
CA SER A 181 -6.86 19.05 9.98
C SER A 181 -6.55 17.58 10.18
N THR A 182 -7.37 16.92 10.99
CA THR A 182 -7.36 15.46 11.18
C THR A 182 -8.74 14.89 10.89
N ASP A 183 -9.53 15.59 10.06
CA ASP A 183 -10.90 15.19 9.78
C ASP A 183 -10.96 13.81 9.09
N ILE A 184 -12.14 13.20 9.20
CA ILE A 184 -12.33 11.85 8.66
C ILE A 184 -12.16 11.80 7.13
N GLY A 185 -12.45 12.91 6.43
CA GLY A 185 -12.22 13.03 5.00
C GLY A 185 -10.73 13.07 4.63
N THR A 186 -9.89 13.73 5.43
CA THR A 186 -8.42 13.70 5.29
C THR A 186 -7.92 12.27 5.48
N ILE A 187 -8.38 11.57 6.52
CA ILE A 187 -7.98 10.18 6.81
C ILE A 187 -8.39 9.24 5.66
N MET A 188 -9.64 9.32 5.20
CA MET A 188 -10.12 8.54 4.05
C MET A 188 -9.37 8.90 2.77
N GLY A 189 -9.08 10.18 2.55
CA GLY A 189 -8.25 10.66 1.44
C GLY A 189 -6.85 10.02 1.45
N VAL A 190 -6.18 9.98 2.61
CA VAL A 190 -4.88 9.31 2.76
C VAL A 190 -5.01 7.80 2.53
N MET A 191 -6.06 7.14 3.03
CA MET A 191 -6.29 5.72 2.74
C MET A 191 -6.54 5.43 1.25
N CYS A 192 -7.22 6.31 0.51
CA CYS A 192 -7.30 6.21 -0.94
C CYS A 192 -5.91 6.33 -1.60
N LEU A 193 -5.03 7.19 -1.08
CA LEU A 193 -3.64 7.29 -1.57
C LEU A 193 -2.81 6.06 -1.20
N CYS A 194 -3.06 5.44 -0.05
CA CYS A 194 -2.52 4.12 0.30
C CYS A 194 -2.90 3.10 -0.79
N VAL A 195 -4.19 2.95 -1.10
CA VAL A 195 -4.66 2.03 -2.15
C VAL A 195 -4.10 2.40 -3.53
N TYR A 196 -4.01 3.70 -3.85
CA TYR A 196 -3.38 4.18 -5.08
C TYR A 196 -1.94 3.66 -5.24
N GLU A 197 -1.11 3.73 -4.19
CA GLU A 197 0.25 3.20 -4.27
C GLU A 197 0.31 1.67 -4.36
N ASN A 198 -0.68 0.96 -3.83
CA ASN A 198 -0.79 -0.49 -4.03
C ASN A 198 -1.07 -0.84 -5.51
N VAL A 199 -1.85 0.00 -6.21
CA VAL A 199 -2.19 -0.16 -7.63
C VAL A 199 -1.04 0.26 -8.54
N VAL A 200 -0.37 1.38 -8.25
CA VAL A 200 0.65 1.95 -9.15
C VAL A 200 2.02 1.37 -8.89
N PHE A 201 2.35 1.16 -7.60
CA PHE A 201 3.69 0.90 -7.13
C PHE A 201 4.69 1.92 -7.72
N SER A 202 4.45 3.21 -7.45
CA SER A 202 5.15 4.30 -8.14
C SER A 202 6.66 4.33 -7.85
N GLN A 203 7.02 4.00 -6.61
CA GLN A 203 8.39 3.83 -6.13
C GLN A 203 8.39 2.74 -5.04
N PRO A 204 9.52 2.06 -4.78
CA PRO A 204 9.59 0.96 -3.82
C PRO A 204 9.08 1.28 -2.42
N THR A 205 9.23 2.53 -1.97
CA THR A 205 8.87 2.98 -0.60
C THR A 205 7.62 3.87 -0.54
N ALA A 206 7.01 4.22 -1.67
CA ALA A 206 5.91 5.21 -1.69
C ALA A 206 4.71 4.77 -0.84
N TRP A 207 4.32 3.50 -0.92
CA TRP A 207 3.24 2.92 -0.12
C TRP A 207 3.54 3.00 1.38
N LEU A 208 4.78 2.75 1.81
CA LEU A 208 5.21 2.87 3.22
C LEU A 208 5.07 4.29 3.73
N LEU A 209 5.41 5.29 2.92
CA LEU A 209 5.29 6.71 3.30
C LEU A 209 3.84 7.10 3.58
N HIS A 210 2.89 6.62 2.77
CA HIS A 210 1.47 6.88 3.02
C HIS A 210 0.95 6.12 4.24
N TYR A 211 1.38 4.87 4.45
CA TYR A 211 0.97 4.09 5.61
C TYR A 211 1.53 4.69 6.92
N ASP A 212 2.79 5.16 6.90
CA ASP A 212 3.40 5.87 8.03
C ASP A 212 2.72 7.22 8.28
N GLY A 213 2.43 7.97 7.22
CA GLY A 213 1.69 9.23 7.28
C GLY A 213 0.29 9.06 7.90
N LEU A 214 -0.43 8.01 7.48
CA LEU A 214 -1.71 7.62 8.07
C LEU A 214 -1.57 7.36 9.59
N GLY A 215 -0.54 6.63 9.99
CA GLY A 215 -0.24 6.37 11.40
C GLY A 215 0.00 7.64 12.20
N ARG A 216 0.80 8.58 11.68
CA ARG A 216 1.06 9.87 12.36
C ARG A 216 -0.19 10.73 12.47
N LEU A 217 -1.04 10.75 11.43
CA LEU A 217 -2.29 11.50 11.43
C LEU A 217 -3.29 10.95 12.44
N LEU A 218 -3.39 9.62 12.56
CA LEU A 218 -4.24 8.98 13.56
C LEU A 218 -3.66 9.13 14.96
N GLN A 219 -2.33 9.05 15.12
CA GLN A 219 -1.67 9.25 16.40
C GLN A 219 -1.88 10.67 16.95
N SER A 220 -1.89 11.70 16.09
CA SER A 220 -2.07 13.10 16.50
C SER A 220 -3.46 13.41 17.04
N ARG A 221 -4.48 12.59 16.72
CA ARG A 221 -5.83 12.68 17.30
C ARG A 221 -5.89 12.22 18.76
N GLY A 222 -4.83 11.54 19.22
CA GLY A 222 -4.74 10.98 20.56
C GLY A 222 -5.68 9.80 20.80
N PRO A 223 -5.58 9.16 21.97
CA PRO A 223 -6.33 7.96 22.33
C PRO A 223 -7.76 8.27 22.78
N ARG A 224 -8.51 9.01 21.97
CA ARG A 224 -9.90 9.36 22.28
C ARG A 224 -10.87 8.24 21.86
N PRO A 225 -11.98 8.02 22.59
CA PRO A 225 -13.03 7.11 22.14
C PRO A 225 -13.54 7.44 20.74
N LEU A 226 -13.88 6.40 19.98
CA LEU A 226 -14.42 6.52 18.63
C LEU A 226 -15.95 6.65 18.72
N GLU A 227 -16.49 7.77 18.28
CA GLU A 227 -17.89 8.14 18.56
C GLU A 227 -18.83 7.52 17.53
N THR A 228 -18.44 7.53 16.26
CA THR A 228 -19.28 7.09 15.14
C THR A 228 -18.88 5.72 14.60
N ASP A 229 -19.83 5.01 13.97
CA ASP A 229 -19.55 3.74 13.27
C ASP A 229 -18.53 3.93 12.15
N ALA A 230 -18.62 5.04 11.42
CA ALA A 230 -17.66 5.38 10.37
C ALA A 230 -16.24 5.53 10.92
N GLU A 231 -16.08 6.23 12.07
CA GLU A 231 -14.78 6.34 12.75
C GLU A 231 -14.26 4.97 13.20
N ARG A 232 -15.12 4.11 13.78
CA ARG A 232 -14.75 2.74 14.19
C ARG A 232 -14.30 1.89 13.00
N HIS A 233 -15.05 1.89 11.91
CA HIS A 233 -14.73 1.12 10.71
C HIS A 233 -13.39 1.56 10.12
N ILE A 234 -13.20 2.87 9.92
CA ILE A 234 -11.95 3.44 9.39
C ILE A 234 -10.77 3.13 10.30
N TRP A 235 -10.94 3.29 11.61
CA TRP A 235 -9.91 2.99 12.60
C TRP A 235 -9.46 1.54 12.51
N ARG A 236 -10.41 0.61 12.53
CA ARG A 236 -10.14 -0.82 12.52
C ARG A 236 -9.29 -1.21 11.29
N VAL A 237 -9.57 -0.65 10.10
CA VAL A 237 -8.79 -0.95 8.88
C VAL A 237 -7.42 -0.28 8.89
N ALA A 238 -7.37 0.99 9.30
CA ALA A 238 -6.12 1.75 9.33
C ALA A 238 -5.06 1.07 10.21
N ARG A 239 -5.47 0.38 11.29
CA ARG A 239 -4.55 -0.40 12.14
C ARG A 239 -3.70 -1.37 11.33
N TYR A 240 -4.26 -2.08 10.34
CA TYR A 240 -3.51 -3.02 9.53
C TYR A 240 -2.37 -2.33 8.78
N PHE A 241 -2.65 -1.24 8.05
CA PHE A 241 -1.62 -0.47 7.33
C PHE A 241 -0.55 0.11 8.26
N ILE A 242 -0.96 0.62 9.42
CA ILE A 242 -0.04 1.21 10.40
C ILE A 242 0.90 0.14 10.97
N ILE A 243 0.36 -1.02 11.37
CA ILE A 243 1.15 -2.12 11.93
C ILE A 243 2.14 -2.65 10.88
N LEU A 244 1.68 -2.82 9.62
CA LEU A 244 2.57 -3.24 8.53
C LEU A 244 3.71 -2.26 8.31
N SER A 245 3.42 -0.95 8.25
CA SER A 245 4.45 0.07 8.07
C SER A 245 5.44 0.09 9.23
N ALA A 246 4.96 0.02 10.46
CA ALA A 246 5.80 -0.03 11.66
C ALA A 246 6.69 -1.28 11.69
N GLY A 247 6.13 -2.45 11.38
CA GLY A 247 6.87 -3.71 11.27
C GLY A 247 7.93 -3.66 10.17
N HIS A 248 7.61 -3.06 9.03
CA HIS A 248 8.55 -2.88 7.93
C HIS A 248 9.71 -1.97 8.33
N GLN A 249 9.41 -0.90 9.05
CA GLN A 249 10.40 0.04 9.55
C GLN A 249 11.13 -0.47 10.81
N ARG A 250 10.78 -1.68 11.31
CA ARG A 250 11.29 -2.25 12.57
C ARG A 250 11.18 -1.30 13.75
N ARG A 251 10.09 -0.52 13.78
CA ARG A 251 9.86 0.51 14.78
C ARG A 251 8.63 0.17 15.57
N ARG A 252 8.70 0.37 16.88
CA ARG A 252 7.54 0.30 17.77
C ARG A 252 6.38 1.18 17.27
N VAL A 253 5.18 0.62 17.29
CA VAL A 253 3.94 1.31 16.90
C VAL A 253 3.26 1.91 18.14
N PHE A 254 2.53 3.01 18.00
CA PHE A 254 1.82 3.60 19.14
C PHE A 254 0.63 2.74 19.62
N LEU A 255 0.09 1.89 18.74
CA LEU A 255 -1.09 1.06 18.99
C LEU A 255 -0.91 0.03 20.12
N GLU A 256 0.32 -0.39 20.42
CA GLU A 256 0.59 -1.31 21.54
C GLU A 256 0.60 -0.61 22.91
N GLN A 257 0.58 0.72 22.95
CA GLN A 257 0.61 1.44 24.23
C GLN A 257 -0.74 1.32 24.95
N PRO A 258 -0.77 1.11 26.28
CA PRO A 258 -2.00 0.91 27.04
C PRO A 258 -3.02 2.04 26.89
N GLN A 259 -2.55 3.29 26.72
CA GLN A 259 -3.42 4.45 26.54
C GLN A 259 -4.35 4.34 25.33
N TRP A 260 -3.99 3.58 24.29
CA TRP A 260 -4.83 3.34 23.12
C TRP A 260 -5.87 2.21 23.31
N ALA A 261 -6.07 1.72 24.54
CA ALA A 261 -7.12 0.73 24.82
C ALA A 261 -8.54 1.27 24.59
N SER A 262 -8.77 2.56 24.84
CA SER A 262 -10.06 3.22 24.61
C SER A 262 -10.54 3.14 23.15
N THR A 263 -9.61 3.12 22.19
CA THR A 263 -9.95 3.05 20.75
C THR A 263 -10.35 1.65 20.28
N ARG A 264 -10.34 0.66 21.19
CA ARG A 264 -10.72 -0.73 20.95
C ARG A 264 -12.03 -1.13 21.63
N LEU A 265 -12.67 -0.20 22.33
CA LEU A 265 -13.92 -0.46 23.02
C LEU A 265 -15.05 -0.66 21.99
N MET A 266 -15.73 -1.79 22.10
CA MET A 266 -16.93 -2.07 21.32
C MET A 266 -18.17 -1.45 21.99
N PRO A 267 -19.17 -1.02 21.20
CA PRO A 267 -20.49 -0.67 21.72
C PRO A 267 -21.11 -1.83 22.51
N GLN A 268 -22.02 -1.51 23.43
CA GLN A 268 -22.67 -2.50 24.27
C GLN A 268 -23.47 -3.51 23.42
N GLY A 269 -23.14 -4.80 23.55
CA GLY A 269 -23.80 -5.89 22.80
C GLY A 269 -23.06 -6.31 21.53
N GLU A 270 -21.98 -5.63 21.15
CA GLU A 270 -21.14 -6.02 20.02
C GLU A 270 -19.89 -6.79 20.49
N THR A 271 -19.51 -7.81 19.73
CA THR A 271 -18.27 -8.56 19.95
C THR A 271 -17.24 -8.18 18.87
N PRO A 272 -15.95 -8.07 19.22
CA PRO A 272 -14.90 -7.81 18.24
C PRO A 272 -14.81 -8.96 17.23
N GLU A 273 -14.52 -8.65 15.97
CA GLU A 273 -14.26 -9.69 14.97
C GLU A 273 -12.92 -10.38 15.26
N LYS A 274 -12.78 -11.65 14.85
CA LYS A 274 -11.54 -12.42 15.04
C LYS A 274 -10.31 -11.69 14.51
N PHE A 275 -10.44 -11.01 13.38
CA PHE A 275 -9.34 -10.25 12.78
C PHE A 275 -8.98 -8.99 13.59
N ASP A 276 -9.93 -8.35 14.29
CA ASP A 276 -9.61 -7.23 15.18
C ASP A 276 -8.74 -7.68 16.36
N LEU A 277 -9.10 -8.83 16.95
CA LEU A 277 -8.33 -9.45 18.02
C LEU A 277 -6.92 -9.81 17.53
N LEU A 278 -6.80 -10.28 16.29
CA LEU A 278 -5.52 -10.57 15.66
C LEU A 278 -4.67 -9.32 15.48
N LEU A 279 -5.24 -8.20 15.03
CA LEU A 279 -4.53 -6.92 14.90
C LEU A 279 -4.03 -6.39 16.26
N ASP A 280 -4.79 -6.63 17.34
CA ASP A 280 -4.36 -6.26 18.68
C ASP A 280 -3.15 -7.07 19.18
N LEU A 281 -3.05 -8.33 18.78
CA LEU A 281 -1.83 -9.13 18.98
C LEU A 281 -0.68 -8.58 18.14
N PHE A 282 -0.93 -8.31 16.86
CA PHE A 282 0.10 -7.88 15.92
C PHE A 282 0.64 -6.47 16.19
N ALA A 283 -0.10 -5.61 16.87
CA ALA A 283 0.42 -4.33 17.31
C ALA A 283 1.69 -4.47 18.18
N GLN A 284 1.89 -5.60 18.86
CA GLN A 284 3.09 -5.84 19.68
C GLN A 284 4.30 -6.31 18.87
N PHE A 285 4.09 -6.89 17.70
CA PHE A 285 5.15 -7.47 16.88
C PHE A 285 6.24 -6.45 16.49
N PRO A 286 5.91 -5.24 15.97
CA PRO A 286 6.93 -4.24 15.63
C PRO A 286 7.79 -3.82 16.83
N GLY A 287 7.21 -3.76 18.04
CA GLY A 287 7.94 -3.47 19.27
C GLY A 287 8.89 -4.58 19.69
N ILE A 288 8.52 -5.85 19.51
CA ILE A 288 9.40 -7.00 19.77
C ILE A 288 10.59 -7.02 18.81
N VAL A 289 10.35 -6.69 17.54
CA VAL A 289 11.42 -6.61 16.53
C VAL A 289 12.39 -5.45 16.83
N ASP A 290 11.88 -4.29 17.24
CA ASP A 290 12.72 -3.16 17.70
C ASP A 290 13.56 -3.56 18.94
N ASP A 291 12.94 -4.24 19.92
CA ASP A 291 13.66 -4.68 21.12
C ASP A 291 14.74 -5.72 20.80
N TYR A 292 14.45 -6.65 19.89
CA TYR A 292 15.43 -7.61 19.36
C TYR A 292 16.61 -6.89 18.68
N ASP A 293 16.36 -5.85 17.89
CA ASP A 293 17.40 -5.08 17.22
C ASP A 293 18.33 -4.36 18.19
N ARG A 294 17.74 -3.80 19.25
CA ARG A 294 18.51 -3.16 20.33
C ARG A 294 19.34 -4.18 21.08
N LEU A 295 18.76 -5.34 21.38
CA LEU A 295 19.45 -6.44 22.05
C LEU A 295 20.65 -6.93 21.22
N ARG A 296 20.46 -7.15 19.91
CA ARG A 296 21.53 -7.58 19.00
C ARG A 296 22.69 -6.59 18.91
N LYS A 297 22.42 -5.29 19.05
CA LYS A 297 23.42 -4.22 19.00
C LYS A 297 24.08 -3.94 20.36
N SER A 298 23.54 -4.47 21.46
CA SER A 298 24.06 -4.21 22.79
C SER A 298 25.32 -5.04 23.09
N THR A 299 26.31 -4.41 23.72
CA THR A 299 27.53 -5.09 24.19
C THR A 299 27.34 -5.79 25.53
N PHE A 300 26.40 -5.30 26.34
CA PHE A 300 26.02 -5.89 27.62
C PHE A 300 24.50 -5.87 27.75
N ILE A 301 23.93 -7.00 28.15
CA ILE A 301 22.49 -7.14 28.41
C ILE A 301 22.38 -7.70 29.81
N ASP A 302 21.77 -6.94 30.72
CA ASP A 302 21.56 -7.46 32.06
C ASP A 302 20.54 -8.63 32.01
N PRO A 303 20.72 -9.66 32.87
CA PRO A 303 19.84 -10.83 32.86
C PRO A 303 18.35 -10.48 33.06
N GLY A 304 18.04 -9.42 33.81
CA GLY A 304 16.68 -8.97 34.07
C GLY A 304 15.98 -8.46 32.81
N THR A 305 16.66 -7.64 32.01
CA THR A 305 16.16 -7.15 30.72
C THR A 305 15.96 -8.29 29.73
N LYS A 306 16.91 -9.24 29.66
CA LYS A 306 16.76 -10.41 28.78
C LYS A 306 15.56 -11.28 29.19
N GLU A 307 15.37 -11.49 30.49
CA GLU A 307 14.25 -12.29 31.00
C GLU A 307 12.90 -11.58 30.81
N ALA A 308 12.82 -10.27 31.05
CA ALA A 308 11.63 -9.48 30.77
C ALA A 308 11.26 -9.50 29.27
N PHE A 309 12.26 -9.43 28.39
CA PHE A 309 12.04 -9.57 26.96
C PHE A 309 11.56 -10.99 26.59
N LYS A 310 12.17 -12.03 27.18
CA LYS A 310 11.73 -13.42 27.02
C LYS A 310 10.26 -13.60 27.40
N GLN A 311 9.87 -13.13 28.58
CA GLN A 311 8.48 -13.20 29.07
C GLN A 311 7.51 -12.50 28.14
N ARG A 312 7.87 -11.32 27.62
CA ARG A 312 7.03 -10.60 26.65
C ARG A 312 6.82 -11.38 25.36
N VAL A 313 7.89 -11.97 24.80
CA VAL A 313 7.80 -12.75 23.57
C VAL A 313 7.00 -14.04 23.79
N THR A 314 7.26 -14.77 24.89
CA THR A 314 6.49 -15.96 25.28
C THR A 314 5.00 -15.62 25.42
N SER A 315 4.66 -14.55 26.12
CA SER A 315 3.28 -14.11 26.30
C SER A 315 2.57 -13.82 24.96
N LEU A 316 3.27 -13.20 24.00
CA LEU A 316 2.69 -12.98 22.67
C LEU A 316 2.46 -14.31 21.93
N ILE A 317 3.44 -15.21 21.93
CA ILE A 317 3.32 -16.52 21.28
C ILE A 317 2.16 -17.32 21.87
N ASP A 318 2.05 -17.39 23.19
CA ASP A 318 0.95 -18.11 23.86
C ASP A 318 -0.42 -17.55 23.48
N ARG A 319 -0.53 -16.23 23.38
CA ARG A 319 -1.78 -15.56 22.95
C ARG A 319 -2.10 -15.77 21.49
N ILE A 320 -1.09 -15.82 20.60
CA ILE A 320 -1.29 -16.18 19.20
C ILE A 320 -1.81 -17.62 19.09
N HIS A 321 -1.23 -18.56 19.83
CA HIS A 321 -1.70 -19.94 19.86
C HIS A 321 -3.09 -20.09 20.47
N ALA A 322 -3.42 -19.29 21.48
CA ALA A 322 -4.77 -19.23 22.01
C ALA A 322 -5.77 -18.80 20.94
N TRP A 323 -5.46 -17.73 20.21
CA TRP A 323 -6.30 -17.26 19.10
C TRP A 323 -6.42 -18.29 17.97
N LEU A 324 -5.35 -19.04 17.65
CA LEU A 324 -5.39 -20.10 16.64
C LEU A 324 -6.34 -21.24 17.02
N ARG A 325 -6.46 -21.58 18.32
CA ARG A 325 -7.39 -22.62 18.80
C ARG A 325 -8.86 -22.23 18.65
N ASP A 326 -9.15 -20.93 18.53
CA ASP A 326 -10.52 -20.41 18.38
C ASP A 326 -10.98 -20.41 16.91
N ILE A 327 -10.10 -20.76 15.96
CA ILE A 327 -10.43 -20.95 14.55
C ILE A 327 -10.72 -22.45 14.31
N PRO A 328 -11.65 -22.81 13.41
CA PRO A 328 -11.86 -24.20 12.96
C PRO A 328 -10.69 -24.70 12.11
N TRP A 329 -9.47 -24.61 12.63
CA TRP A 329 -8.22 -24.98 12.00
C TRP A 329 -7.20 -25.40 13.05
N ILE A 330 -6.47 -26.49 12.80
CA ILE A 330 -5.43 -26.99 13.71
C ILE A 330 -4.06 -26.60 13.17
N CYS A 331 -3.34 -25.76 13.92
CA CYS A 331 -1.93 -25.48 13.64
C CYS A 331 -1.06 -26.64 14.14
N THR A 332 -0.65 -27.54 13.24
CA THR A 332 0.24 -28.66 13.56
C THR A 332 1.31 -28.83 12.48
N LEU A 333 2.50 -29.24 12.88
CA LEU A 333 3.58 -29.67 11.97
C LEU A 333 3.51 -31.16 11.65
N ASP A 334 2.66 -31.92 12.35
CA ASP A 334 2.53 -33.35 12.16
C ASP A 334 1.76 -33.64 10.86
N PRO A 335 2.40 -34.24 9.84
CA PRO A 335 1.76 -34.54 8.57
C PRO A 335 0.60 -35.54 8.73
N VAL A 336 0.65 -36.43 9.73
CA VAL A 336 -0.40 -37.42 10.01
C VAL A 336 -1.61 -36.75 10.63
N ILE A 337 -1.44 -35.84 11.59
CA ILE A 337 -2.56 -35.04 12.13
C ILE A 337 -3.13 -34.14 11.03
N ARG A 338 -2.28 -33.56 10.18
CA ARG A 338 -2.69 -32.75 9.02
C ARG A 338 -3.49 -33.55 7.99
N GLU A 339 -3.14 -34.81 7.75
CA GLU A 339 -3.86 -35.70 6.83
C GLU A 339 -5.16 -36.24 7.45
N ASN A 340 -5.15 -36.55 8.75
CA ASN A 340 -6.28 -37.12 9.47
C ASN A 340 -7.35 -36.09 9.87
N SER A 341 -7.01 -34.80 9.98
CA SER A 341 -7.96 -33.70 10.22
C SER A 341 -8.85 -33.39 9.00
N GLN A 342 -8.91 -34.30 8.01
CA GLN A 342 -9.53 -34.11 6.69
C GLN A 342 -9.04 -32.87 5.92
N GLY A 343 -8.00 -32.16 6.39
CA GLY A 343 -7.34 -31.07 5.67
C GLY A 343 -8.29 -29.99 5.13
N GLN A 344 -9.51 -29.85 5.66
CA GLN A 344 -10.49 -28.92 5.12
C GLN A 344 -10.16 -27.53 5.66
N LEU A 345 -9.70 -26.66 4.77
CA LEU A 345 -9.43 -25.26 5.08
C LEU A 345 -10.72 -24.59 5.56
N PRO A 346 -10.64 -23.52 6.38
CA PRO A 346 -11.82 -22.75 6.74
C PRO A 346 -12.65 -22.38 5.52
N ASP A 347 -13.98 -22.52 5.63
CA ASP A 347 -14.88 -22.16 4.55
C ASP A 347 -14.96 -20.63 4.36
N ASP A 348 -14.82 -19.87 5.46
CA ASP A 348 -14.78 -18.42 5.42
C ASP A 348 -13.45 -17.91 4.83
N PRO A 349 -13.48 -17.18 3.70
CA PRO A 349 -12.29 -16.56 3.11
C PRO A 349 -11.54 -15.62 4.06
N MET A 350 -12.24 -14.96 4.98
CA MET A 350 -11.63 -14.04 5.94
C MET A 350 -10.87 -14.80 7.04
N ASP A 351 -11.37 -15.96 7.48
CA ASP A 351 -10.62 -16.84 8.40
C ASP A 351 -9.33 -17.33 7.72
N CYS A 352 -9.39 -17.71 6.44
CA CYS A 352 -8.19 -18.05 5.65
C CYS A 352 -7.18 -16.89 5.58
N ALA A 353 -7.64 -15.69 5.23
CA ALA A 353 -6.77 -14.51 5.20
C ALA A 353 -6.16 -14.21 6.57
N SER A 354 -6.94 -14.35 7.65
CA SER A 354 -6.47 -14.15 9.02
C SER A 354 -5.36 -15.15 9.39
N LEU A 355 -5.50 -16.43 9.02
CA LEU A 355 -4.47 -17.45 9.21
C LEU A 355 -3.19 -17.13 8.42
N ALA A 356 -3.31 -16.69 7.16
CA ALA A 356 -2.16 -16.28 6.36
C ALA A 356 -1.38 -15.13 7.01
N VAL A 357 -2.07 -14.09 7.50
CA VAL A 357 -1.41 -12.98 8.20
C VAL A 357 -0.79 -13.45 9.53
N CYS A 358 -1.47 -14.32 10.28
CA CYS A 358 -0.93 -14.92 11.50
C CYS A 358 0.38 -15.66 11.26
N TYR A 359 0.43 -16.51 10.25
CA TYR A 359 1.63 -17.28 9.95
C TYR A 359 2.78 -16.37 9.46
N ALA A 360 2.47 -15.31 8.72
CA ALA A 360 3.46 -14.32 8.33
C ALA A 360 4.08 -13.58 9.53
N VAL A 361 3.28 -13.26 10.55
CA VAL A 361 3.79 -12.64 11.79
C VAL A 361 4.63 -13.64 12.60
N LEU A 362 4.20 -14.90 12.70
CA LEU A 362 5.00 -15.96 13.34
C LEU A 362 6.36 -16.12 12.65
N LEU A 363 6.40 -16.12 11.32
CA LEU A 363 7.63 -16.14 10.54
C LEU A 363 8.55 -14.95 10.88
N CYS A 364 8.00 -13.75 11.05
CA CYS A 364 8.78 -12.58 11.43
C CYS A 364 9.29 -12.62 12.89
N LEU A 365 8.71 -13.45 13.75
CA LEU A 365 9.13 -13.66 15.14
C LEU A 365 10.20 -14.74 15.30
N ILE A 366 10.59 -15.45 14.23
CA ILE A 366 11.62 -16.51 14.27
C ILE A 366 12.92 -16.01 14.89
N GLN A 367 13.49 -14.91 14.39
CA GLN A 367 14.78 -14.40 14.86
C GLN A 367 14.75 -14.04 16.37
N PRO A 368 13.80 -13.24 16.87
CA PRO A 368 13.64 -13.01 18.31
C PRO A 368 13.50 -14.30 19.12
N CYS A 369 12.65 -15.22 18.68
CA CYS A 369 12.39 -16.45 19.42
C CYS A 369 13.60 -17.40 19.45
N THR A 370 14.36 -17.51 18.36
CA THR A 370 15.63 -18.25 18.31
C THR A 370 16.65 -17.66 19.29
N CYS A 371 16.80 -16.34 19.32
CA CYS A 371 17.70 -15.65 20.23
C CYS A 371 17.36 -15.91 21.72
N LEU A 372 16.07 -16.06 22.02
CA LEU A 372 15.54 -16.25 23.36
C LEU A 372 15.29 -17.72 23.74
N GLN A 373 15.53 -18.66 22.82
CA GLN A 373 15.21 -20.08 22.99
C GLN A 373 13.72 -20.30 23.35
N ILE A 374 12.83 -19.67 22.58
CA ILE A 374 11.37 -19.85 22.67
C ILE A 374 10.92 -20.66 21.46
N ASN A 375 10.06 -21.66 21.65
CA ASN A 375 9.47 -22.41 20.54
C ASN A 375 8.30 -21.63 19.94
N ILE A 376 8.33 -21.40 18.62
CA ILE A 376 7.19 -20.78 17.91
C ILE A 376 6.03 -21.75 17.76
N ILE A 377 6.28 -23.07 17.69
CA ILE A 377 5.25 -24.11 17.62
C ILE A 377 5.44 -25.03 18.83
N PRO A 378 4.47 -25.09 19.78
CA PRO A 378 4.63 -25.75 21.07
C PRO A 378 4.88 -27.26 21.03
N GLU A 379 4.48 -27.95 19.94
CA GLU A 379 4.45 -29.41 19.85
C GLU A 379 5.83 -30.09 19.79
N HIS A 380 6.95 -29.35 19.78
CA HIS A 380 8.29 -29.93 19.59
C HIS A 380 9.38 -29.35 20.49
N ASP A 381 10.26 -30.23 20.98
CA ASP A 381 11.37 -29.95 21.91
C ASP A 381 12.62 -29.29 21.26
N HIS A 382 12.59 -29.01 19.94
CA HIS A 382 13.73 -28.41 19.22
C HIS A 382 13.50 -26.94 18.86
N TYR A 383 14.38 -26.08 19.40
CA TYR A 383 14.39 -24.63 19.22
C TYR A 383 14.53 -24.20 17.74
N ASN A 384 13.46 -23.55 17.24
CA ASN A 384 13.34 -22.49 16.23
C ASN A 384 14.29 -22.26 15.03
N VAL A 385 15.11 -23.20 14.59
CA VAL A 385 15.79 -23.10 13.28
C VAL A 385 15.66 -24.42 12.50
N ASP A 386 14.46 -24.97 12.46
CA ASP A 386 14.18 -26.10 11.57
C ASP A 386 13.66 -25.54 10.23
N PRO A 387 14.44 -25.65 9.13
CA PRO A 387 14.00 -25.21 7.80
C PRO A 387 12.66 -25.83 7.40
N ALA A 388 12.36 -27.05 7.85
CA ALA A 388 11.08 -27.70 7.55
C ALA A 388 9.89 -26.93 8.13
N LYS A 389 10.04 -26.31 9.32
CA LYS A 389 8.98 -25.50 9.95
C LYS A 389 8.75 -24.19 9.21
N ILE A 390 9.84 -23.54 8.78
CA ILE A 390 9.78 -22.31 7.98
C ILE A 390 9.08 -22.58 6.65
N GLU A 391 9.46 -23.67 5.98
CA GLU A 391 8.82 -24.10 4.74
C GLU A 391 7.34 -24.42 4.96
N PHE A 392 7.00 -25.16 6.01
CA PHE A 392 5.61 -25.47 6.34
C PHE A 392 4.74 -24.21 6.49
N LEU A 393 5.15 -23.27 7.35
CA LEU A 393 4.41 -22.02 7.57
C LEU A 393 4.24 -21.26 6.26
N THR A 394 5.30 -21.25 5.43
CA THR A 394 5.31 -20.55 4.15
C THR A 394 4.33 -21.16 3.14
N PHE A 395 4.27 -22.49 3.05
CA PHE A 395 3.33 -23.18 2.18
C PHE A 395 1.88 -23.01 2.65
N GLU A 396 1.65 -23.03 3.96
CA GLU A 396 0.32 -22.80 4.52
C GLU A 396 -0.19 -21.38 4.23
N ILE A 397 0.67 -20.35 4.31
CA ILE A 397 0.31 -18.99 3.85
C ILE A 397 -0.18 -19.02 2.39
N CYS A 398 0.52 -19.72 1.50
CA CYS A 398 0.13 -19.80 0.08
C CYS A 398 -1.19 -20.54 -0.10
N ARG A 399 -1.41 -21.59 0.67
CA ARG A 399 -2.63 -22.41 0.65
C ARG A 399 -3.85 -21.61 1.15
N PHE A 400 -3.72 -20.92 2.28
CA PHE A 400 -4.76 -20.03 2.80
C PHE A 400 -5.06 -18.89 1.84
N SER A 401 -4.02 -18.28 1.25
CA SER A 401 -4.18 -17.20 0.28
C SER A 401 -4.99 -17.66 -0.95
N LYS A 402 -4.66 -18.84 -1.49
CA LYS A 402 -5.36 -19.43 -2.64
C LYS A 402 -6.83 -19.71 -2.32
N LYS A 403 -7.12 -20.22 -1.11
CA LYS A 403 -8.49 -20.49 -0.64
C LYS A 403 -9.28 -19.21 -0.41
N ALA A 404 -8.69 -18.20 0.23
CA ALA A 404 -9.31 -16.91 0.48
C ALA A 404 -9.66 -16.16 -0.82
N LEU A 405 -8.85 -16.31 -1.86
CA LEU A 405 -9.08 -15.69 -3.17
C LEU A 405 -9.88 -16.59 -4.13
N GLN A 406 -10.34 -17.76 -3.67
CA GLN A 406 -11.16 -18.65 -4.47
C GLN A 406 -12.47 -17.95 -4.82
N GLY A 407 -12.73 -17.76 -6.13
CA GLY A 407 -13.88 -16.99 -6.63
C GLY A 407 -13.53 -15.59 -7.14
N GLY A 408 -12.34 -15.05 -6.82
CA GLY A 408 -11.75 -13.89 -7.51
C GLY A 408 -12.41 -12.53 -7.26
N ASP A 409 -13.39 -12.43 -6.35
CA ASP A 409 -14.23 -11.22 -6.24
C ASP A 409 -13.81 -10.25 -5.11
N SER A 410 -12.84 -10.59 -4.26
CA SER A 410 -12.52 -9.74 -3.09
C SER A 410 -11.16 -9.05 -3.18
N ALA A 411 -11.17 -7.82 -3.71
CA ALA A 411 -9.99 -6.96 -3.70
C ALA A 411 -9.53 -6.60 -2.27
N GLY A 412 -10.45 -6.55 -1.30
CA GLY A 412 -10.10 -6.34 0.12
C GLY A 412 -9.22 -7.47 0.66
N LEU A 413 -9.58 -8.73 0.40
CA LEU A 413 -8.77 -9.89 0.79
C LEU A 413 -7.44 -9.90 0.04
N ALA A 414 -7.43 -9.61 -1.26
CA ALA A 414 -6.20 -9.54 -2.03
C ALA A 414 -5.21 -8.52 -1.45
N LEU A 415 -5.70 -7.36 -1.00
CA LEU A 415 -4.89 -6.34 -0.35
C LEU A 415 -4.25 -6.83 0.97
N LEU A 416 -4.98 -7.61 1.78
CA LEU A 416 -4.45 -8.23 3.01
C LEU A 416 -3.39 -9.31 2.75
N LEU A 417 -3.48 -9.99 1.61
CA LEU A 417 -2.64 -11.15 1.32
C LEU A 417 -1.31 -10.77 0.66
N ILE A 418 -1.15 -9.52 0.18
CA ILE A 418 0.11 -9.00 -0.37
C ILE A 418 1.26 -9.23 0.61
N TYR A 419 1.09 -8.79 1.86
CA TYR A 419 2.17 -8.85 2.84
C TYR A 419 2.53 -10.29 3.25
N PRO A 420 1.59 -11.16 3.64
CA PRO A 420 1.89 -12.57 3.93
C PRO A 420 2.63 -13.27 2.79
N LEU A 421 2.19 -13.08 1.56
CA LEU A 421 2.85 -13.70 0.39
C LEU A 421 4.24 -13.10 0.11
N GLN A 422 4.46 -11.81 0.40
CA GLN A 422 5.80 -11.22 0.33
C GLN A 422 6.74 -11.80 1.40
N ILE A 423 6.24 -12.13 2.59
CA ILE A 423 6.99 -12.86 3.62
C ILE A 423 7.30 -14.28 3.13
N SER A 424 6.32 -14.98 2.56
CA SER A 424 6.54 -16.30 1.95
C SER A 424 7.61 -16.28 0.88
N TRP A 425 7.56 -15.28 -0.01
CA TRP A 425 8.57 -15.07 -1.04
C TRP A 425 9.97 -14.93 -0.42
N TYR A 426 10.12 -14.13 0.63
CA TYR A 426 11.41 -13.89 1.27
C TYR A 426 12.08 -15.18 1.76
N PHE A 427 11.31 -16.07 2.38
CA PHE A 427 11.86 -17.33 2.91
C PHE A 427 12.14 -18.37 1.82
N LEU A 428 11.40 -18.35 0.71
CA LEU A 428 11.58 -19.30 -0.39
C LEU A 428 12.49 -18.80 -1.52
N GLN A 429 12.94 -17.54 -1.51
CA GLN A 429 13.68 -16.95 -2.63
C GLN A 429 14.98 -17.69 -2.99
N ALA A 430 15.56 -18.47 -2.06
CA ALA A 430 16.75 -19.29 -2.27
C ALA A 430 16.45 -20.67 -2.92
N THR A 431 15.17 -21.04 -3.07
CA THR A 431 14.71 -22.32 -3.64
C THR A 431 13.73 -22.05 -4.79
N PRO A 432 14.24 -21.76 -6.01
CA PRO A 432 13.42 -21.35 -7.14
C PRO A 432 12.26 -22.30 -7.46
N GLU A 433 12.46 -23.60 -7.24
CA GLU A 433 11.48 -24.67 -7.49
C GLU A 433 10.26 -24.58 -6.56
N LYS A 434 10.40 -23.91 -5.41
CA LYS A 434 9.34 -23.74 -4.41
C LYS A 434 8.57 -22.43 -4.57
N LEU A 435 9.02 -21.52 -5.44
CA LEU A 435 8.41 -20.18 -5.60
C LEU A 435 7.14 -20.17 -6.46
N ASP A 436 6.86 -21.22 -7.22
CA ASP A 436 5.78 -21.22 -8.21
C ASP A 436 4.41 -20.94 -7.59
N GLN A 437 4.14 -21.50 -6.42
CA GLN A 437 2.88 -21.24 -5.71
C GLN A 437 2.79 -19.79 -5.20
N VAL A 438 3.90 -19.23 -4.73
CA VAL A 438 3.95 -17.82 -4.28
C VAL A 438 3.73 -16.89 -5.47
N ARG A 439 4.37 -17.18 -6.62
CA ARG A 439 4.20 -16.45 -7.88
C ARG A 439 2.77 -16.48 -8.37
N GLU A 440 2.14 -17.65 -8.39
CA GLU A 440 0.74 -17.80 -8.80
C GLU A 440 -0.21 -16.91 -7.98
N ASN A 441 -0.01 -16.84 -6.67
CA ASN A 441 -0.82 -15.99 -5.80
C ASN A 441 -0.51 -14.49 -6.02
N LEU A 442 0.76 -14.10 -6.05
CA LEU A 442 1.18 -12.70 -6.17
C LEU A 442 0.92 -12.09 -7.55
N ASP A 443 1.30 -12.78 -8.62
CA ASP A 443 1.19 -12.27 -9.98
C ASP A 443 -0.23 -12.45 -10.51
N SER A 444 -0.74 -13.68 -10.51
CA SER A 444 -2.04 -13.97 -11.11
C SER A 444 -3.19 -13.49 -10.21
N SER A 445 -3.19 -13.90 -8.93
CA SER A 445 -4.36 -13.70 -8.07
C SER A 445 -4.45 -12.29 -7.48
N ILE A 446 -3.33 -11.57 -7.34
CA ILE A 446 -3.29 -10.22 -6.77
C ILE A 446 -3.05 -9.17 -7.84
N ALA A 447 -1.92 -9.23 -8.55
CA ALA A 447 -1.54 -8.18 -9.46
C ALA A 447 -2.43 -8.14 -10.72
N ASP A 448 -2.64 -9.29 -11.36
CA ASP A 448 -3.38 -9.35 -12.63
C ASP A 448 -4.90 -9.32 -12.42
N SER A 449 -5.42 -10.08 -11.44
CA SER A 449 -6.87 -10.11 -11.14
C SER A 449 -7.40 -8.81 -10.53
N HIS A 450 -6.66 -8.18 -9.62
CA HIS A 450 -7.12 -7.01 -8.86
C HIS A 450 -6.34 -5.72 -9.14
N GLY A 451 -5.33 -5.75 -10.01
CA GLY A 451 -4.55 -4.56 -10.38
C GLY A 451 -3.60 -4.05 -9.30
N PHE A 452 -3.32 -4.83 -8.24
CA PHE A 452 -2.42 -4.44 -7.17
C PHE A 452 -0.96 -4.76 -7.51
N GLU A 453 -0.32 -3.83 -8.20
CA GLU A 453 1.07 -3.95 -8.64
C GLU A 453 2.09 -4.10 -7.52
N LEU A 454 1.76 -3.69 -6.28
CA LEU A 454 2.60 -3.99 -5.11
C LEU A 454 2.79 -5.50 -4.92
N GLY A 455 1.79 -6.31 -5.28
CA GLY A 455 1.85 -7.77 -5.26
C GLY A 455 2.81 -8.35 -6.29
N ARG A 456 3.04 -7.68 -7.43
CA ARG A 456 3.82 -8.26 -8.53
C ARG A 456 5.24 -8.63 -8.12
N VAL A 457 5.62 -9.86 -8.43
CA VAL A 457 6.97 -10.37 -8.25
C VAL A 457 7.92 -9.60 -9.17
N ARG A 458 9.07 -9.22 -8.62
CA ARG A 458 10.12 -8.48 -9.32
C ARG A 458 11.46 -9.01 -8.88
N GLU A 459 12.40 -9.12 -9.81
CA GLU A 459 13.81 -9.36 -9.49
C GLU A 459 14.41 -8.06 -8.97
N TRP A 460 14.99 -8.10 -7.77
CA TRP A 460 15.63 -6.95 -7.15
C TRP A 460 17.12 -7.20 -7.06
N SER A 461 17.94 -6.24 -7.47
CA SER A 461 19.36 -6.23 -7.13
C SER A 461 19.53 -6.03 -5.62
N GLU A 462 20.64 -6.53 -5.05
CA GLU A 462 20.87 -6.47 -3.60
C GLU A 462 20.87 -5.06 -3.02
N LEU A 463 21.24 -4.05 -3.82
CA LEU A 463 21.15 -2.62 -3.47
C LEU A 463 19.71 -2.14 -3.17
N ASN A 464 18.69 -2.81 -3.70
CA ASN A 464 17.29 -2.48 -3.46
C ASN A 464 16.73 -3.19 -2.21
N LEU A 465 17.43 -4.20 -1.67
CA LEU A 465 17.02 -4.91 -0.45
C LEU A 465 17.14 -4.01 0.79
N GLU A 466 18.12 -3.12 0.82
CA GLU A 466 18.28 -2.09 1.86
C GLU A 466 17.20 -0.99 1.79
N GLN A 467 16.48 -0.87 0.67
CA GLN A 467 15.51 0.21 0.40
C GLN A 467 14.04 -0.21 0.57
N GLY A 468 13.76 -1.15 1.47
CA GLY A 468 12.41 -1.31 2.00
C GLY A 468 11.48 -2.30 1.27
N ARG A 469 11.99 -3.48 0.91
CA ARG A 469 11.10 -4.63 0.59
C ARG A 469 11.04 -5.68 1.71
N TYR A 470 12.12 -5.85 2.47
CA TYR A 470 12.22 -6.85 3.54
C TYR A 470 12.63 -6.25 4.88
N GLY A 471 12.21 -5.01 5.17
CA GLY A 471 12.53 -4.40 6.46
C GLY A 471 12.05 -5.22 7.68
N PHE A 472 11.12 -6.16 7.48
CA PHE A 472 10.65 -7.07 8.52
C PHE A 472 11.72 -8.02 9.09
N MET A 473 12.77 -8.37 8.34
CA MET A 473 13.74 -9.40 8.75
C MET A 473 15.15 -9.09 8.24
N TYR A 474 16.17 -9.53 8.99
CA TYR A 474 17.55 -9.54 8.47
C TYR A 474 17.79 -10.77 7.59
N LYS A 475 18.63 -10.62 6.56
CA LYS A 475 19.20 -11.75 5.80
C LYS A 475 20.08 -12.60 6.70
#